data_AF-A0A662KI64-F1
#
_entry.id   AF-A0A662KI64-F1
#
_cell.length_a   1.000
_cell.length_b   1.000
_cell.length_c   1.000
_cell.angle_alpha   90.00
_cell.angle_beta   90.00
_cell.angle_gamma   90.00
#
_symmetry.space_group_name_H-M   'P 1'
#
loop_
_entity.id
_entity.type
_entity.pdbx_description
1 polymer ?
#
loop_
_entity_poly.entity_id
_entity_poly.type
_entity_poly.pdbx_seq_one_letter_code
_entity_poly.pdbx_strand_id
1 'polypeptide(L)'
;YQNIADDDGIWQSDSASLGNYASHRFVFTINESTDDIALLHILWNGNGRHWISPGATLFIWNYSANGYEEIDSNTVSGEDTLEAFLQNASHFVHDGELIILVEQNSYTRRIWIWTAYSIIDTDYVCIEVITK
;
A
#
# COMPACT_ATOMS: atom_id res chain seq x y z
N TYR A 1 -11.86 3.57 -5.46
CA TYR A 1 -11.90 2.18 -5.94
C TYR A 1 -13.27 1.59 -5.62
N GLN A 2 -13.72 0.57 -6.36
CA GLN A 2 -15.04 -0.04 -6.14
C GLN A 2 -14.95 -1.44 -5.50
N ASN A 3 -13.81 -2.12 -5.66
CA ASN A 3 -13.57 -3.48 -5.19
C ASN A 3 -12.49 -3.53 -4.10
N ILE A 4 -12.36 -2.47 -3.30
CA ILE A 4 -11.43 -2.45 -2.15
C ILE A 4 -12.26 -2.16 -0.92
N ALA A 5 -12.73 -3.21 -0.26
CA ALA A 5 -13.68 -3.06 0.84
C ALA A 5 -13.54 -4.16 1.90
N ASP A 6 -13.56 -5.42 1.47
CA ASP A 6 -13.62 -6.60 2.34
C ASP A 6 -12.67 -7.69 1.82
N ASP A 7 -12.24 -8.60 2.68
CA ASP A 7 -11.49 -9.81 2.29
C ASP A 7 -12.47 -10.83 1.66
N ASP A 8 -12.74 -10.66 0.37
CA ASP A 8 -13.72 -11.48 -0.37
C ASP A 8 -13.15 -12.11 -1.66
N GLY A 9 -11.88 -11.87 -1.96
CA GLY A 9 -11.20 -12.37 -3.15
C GLY A 9 -11.57 -11.59 -4.43
N ILE A 10 -12.33 -10.49 -4.34
CA ILE A 10 -12.68 -9.62 -5.46
C ILE A 10 -11.77 -8.41 -5.45
N TRP A 11 -10.72 -8.48 -6.25
CA TRP A 11 -9.70 -7.42 -6.23
C TRP A 11 -10.05 -6.23 -7.12
N GLN A 12 -9.62 -5.04 -6.68
CA GLN A 12 -9.34 -3.95 -7.59
C GLN A 12 -8.00 -4.21 -8.26
N SER A 13 -7.98 -4.25 -9.60
CA SER A 13 -6.80 -4.59 -10.39
C SER A 13 -6.47 -3.46 -11.36
N ASP A 14 -5.27 -2.92 -11.25
CA ASP A 14 -4.79 -1.84 -12.11
C ASP A 14 -3.38 -2.12 -12.61
N SER A 15 -3.13 -1.79 -13.87
CA SER A 15 -1.83 -2.02 -14.53
C SER A 15 -1.20 -0.70 -14.96
N ALA A 16 0.12 -0.61 -14.85
CA ALA A 16 0.85 0.58 -15.25
C ALA A 16 1.25 0.57 -16.73
N SER A 17 1.35 1.76 -17.29
CA SER A 17 1.93 2.00 -18.62
C SER A 17 3.44 1.71 -18.64
N LEU A 18 3.99 1.51 -19.83
CA LEU A 18 5.42 1.23 -20.03
C LEU A 18 6.31 2.28 -19.34
N GLY A 19 7.27 1.81 -18.54
CA GLY A 19 8.19 2.64 -17.76
C GLY A 19 7.69 3.02 -16.36
N ASN A 20 6.45 2.67 -16.00
CA ASN A 20 5.85 3.03 -14.71
C ASN A 20 5.51 1.79 -13.87
N TYR A 21 5.36 2.02 -12.57
CA TYR A 21 4.96 1.04 -11.57
C TYR A 21 3.45 1.17 -11.30
N ALA A 22 2.76 0.04 -11.16
CA ALA A 22 1.36 0.04 -10.77
C ALA A 22 1.26 0.30 -9.27
N SER A 23 0.34 1.18 -8.87
CA SER A 23 0.18 1.57 -7.48
C SER A 23 -1.24 1.97 -7.14
N HIS A 24 -1.62 1.76 -5.88
CA HIS A 24 -2.84 2.30 -5.29
C HIS A 24 -2.48 3.22 -4.13
N ARG A 25 -2.97 4.46 -4.20
CA ARG A 25 -2.87 5.43 -3.10
C ARG A 25 -4.18 5.50 -2.36
N PHE A 26 -4.12 5.47 -1.03
CA PHE A 26 -5.27 5.59 -0.14
C PHE A 26 -5.07 6.77 0.81
N VAL A 27 -6.17 7.44 1.11
CA VAL A 27 -6.23 8.55 2.05
C VAL A 27 -7.32 8.23 3.05
N PHE A 28 -6.93 8.09 4.31
CA PHE A 28 -7.83 7.78 5.42
C PHE A 28 -8.02 9.01 6.29
N THR A 29 -9.23 9.16 6.81
CA THR A 29 -9.54 10.12 7.86
C THR A 29 -9.47 9.43 9.21
N ILE A 30 -8.59 9.91 10.07
CA ILE A 30 -8.42 9.51 11.46
C ILE A 30 -9.09 10.57 12.31
N ASN A 31 -10.07 10.17 13.13
CA ASN A 31 -10.86 11.10 13.95
C ASN A 31 -10.29 11.25 15.37
N GLU A 32 -9.26 10.48 15.68
CA GLU A 32 -8.55 10.48 16.96
C GLU A 32 -7.41 11.51 16.95
N SER A 33 -7.22 12.21 18.07
CA SER A 33 -6.06 13.08 18.26
C SER A 33 -4.77 12.26 18.21
N THR A 34 -3.75 12.73 17.50
CA THR A 34 -2.46 12.03 17.42
C THR A 34 -1.79 11.83 18.78
N ASP A 35 -2.12 12.68 19.76
CA ASP A 35 -1.62 12.56 21.13
C ASP A 35 -2.29 11.41 21.91
N ASP A 36 -3.49 11.00 21.49
CA ASP A 36 -4.26 9.91 22.11
C ASP A 36 -4.01 8.55 21.43
N ILE A 37 -3.42 8.55 20.23
CA ILE A 37 -3.06 7.33 19.51
C ILE A 37 -1.78 6.74 20.14
N ALA A 38 -1.88 5.48 20.58
CA ALA A 38 -0.74 4.70 21.05
C ALA A 38 -0.02 4.00 19.89
N LEU A 39 -0.79 3.44 18.96
CA LEU A 39 -0.27 2.65 17.85
C LEU A 39 -1.21 2.74 16.64
N LEU A 40 -0.63 2.84 15.45
CA LEU A 40 -1.30 2.58 14.18
C LEU A 40 -0.93 1.18 13.73
N HIS A 41 -1.92 0.37 13.44
CA HIS A 41 -1.75 -0.95 12.84
C HIS A 41 -2.33 -0.90 11.42
N ILE A 42 -1.48 -1.14 10.43
CA ILE A 42 -1.79 -0.98 9.01
C ILE A 42 -1.68 -2.34 8.36
N LEU A 43 -2.73 -2.75 7.65
CA LEU A 43 -2.73 -3.94 6.82
C LEU A 43 -3.12 -3.60 5.38
N TRP A 44 -2.39 -4.19 4.45
CA TRP A 44 -2.78 -4.27 3.05
C TRP A 44 -2.79 -5.74 2.64
N ASN A 45 -3.89 -6.21 2.06
CA ASN A 45 -3.96 -7.52 1.44
C ASN A 45 -4.13 -7.37 -0.07
N GLY A 46 -3.33 -8.12 -0.82
CA GLY A 46 -3.40 -8.12 -2.27
C GLY A 46 -2.22 -8.80 -2.92
N ASN A 47 -1.95 -8.45 -4.18
CA ASN A 47 -0.90 -9.08 -4.98
C ASN A 47 -0.19 -8.07 -5.89
N GLY A 48 1.14 -8.02 -5.81
CA GLY A 48 1.99 -7.35 -6.78
C GLY A 48 2.37 -8.27 -7.93
N ARG A 49 1.59 -8.29 -9.00
CA ARG A 49 1.82 -9.19 -10.15
C ARG A 49 2.83 -8.59 -11.13
N HIS A 50 3.90 -9.33 -11.34
CA HIS A 50 4.84 -9.09 -12.44
C HIS A 50 5.61 -10.37 -12.79
N TRP A 51 5.75 -10.67 -14.07
CA TRP A 51 6.22 -11.99 -14.54
C TRP A 51 7.69 -12.35 -14.22
N ILE A 52 8.52 -11.37 -13.81
CA ILE A 52 9.96 -11.55 -13.51
C ILE A 52 10.26 -11.29 -12.04
N SER A 53 9.61 -10.29 -11.47
CA SER A 53 9.90 -9.78 -10.13
C SER A 53 8.58 -9.34 -9.53
N PRO A 54 7.80 -10.30 -9.04
CA PRO A 54 6.54 -10.02 -8.38
C PRO A 54 6.79 -9.45 -6.97
N GLY A 55 5.70 -9.17 -6.28
CA GLY A 55 5.66 -8.57 -4.96
C GLY A 55 5.30 -7.10 -5.00
N ALA A 56 4.98 -6.60 -3.82
CA ALA A 56 4.60 -5.22 -3.57
C ALA A 56 5.36 -4.65 -2.36
N THR A 57 5.44 -3.33 -2.32
CA THR A 57 5.95 -2.56 -1.19
C THR A 57 4.86 -1.64 -0.69
N LEU A 58 4.64 -1.66 0.62
CA LEU A 58 3.73 -0.79 1.34
C LEU A 58 4.51 0.40 1.90
N PHE A 59 4.02 1.60 1.58
CA PHE A 59 4.57 2.87 1.99
C PHE A 59 3.55 3.69 2.77
N ILE A 60 4.05 4.52 3.66
CA ILE A 60 3.29 5.55 4.38
C ILE A 60 3.87 6.92 4.09
N TRP A 61 3.02 7.94 3.98
CA TRP A 61 3.50 9.32 3.91
C TRP A 61 3.92 9.80 5.29
N ASN A 62 5.19 10.16 5.44
CA ASN A 62 5.75 10.73 6.65
C ASN A 62 5.80 12.26 6.50
N TYR A 63 4.89 12.96 7.20
CA TYR A 63 4.80 14.42 7.19
C TYR A 63 6.03 15.09 7.81
N SER A 64 6.65 14.47 8.81
CA SER A 64 7.89 14.98 9.44
C SER A 64 9.08 14.91 8.49
N ALA A 65 9.16 13.86 7.66
CA ALA A 65 10.23 13.67 6.68
C ALA A 65 9.91 14.24 5.28
N ASN A 66 8.66 14.65 5.06
CA ASN A 66 8.13 15.13 3.78
C ASN A 66 8.38 14.14 2.62
N GLY A 67 8.05 12.87 2.84
CA GLY A 67 8.27 11.80 1.87
C GLY A 67 7.58 10.49 2.24
N TYR A 68 7.53 9.58 1.28
CA TYR A 68 7.10 8.20 1.53
C TYR A 68 8.19 7.40 2.24
N GLU A 69 7.80 6.62 3.23
CA GLU A 69 8.63 5.68 3.99
C GLU A 69 8.12 4.26 3.74
N GLU A 70 9.02 3.33 3.41
CA GLU A 70 8.69 1.90 3.30
C GLU A 70 8.43 1.34 4.70
N ILE A 71 7.30 0.68 4.88
CA ILE A 71 6.90 0.10 6.17
C ILE A 71 6.79 -1.42 6.12
N ASP A 72 6.58 -2.00 4.94
CA ASP A 72 6.67 -3.44 4.71
C ASP A 72 6.82 -3.77 3.21
N SER A 73 7.34 -4.96 2.89
CA SER A 73 7.45 -5.43 1.51
C SER A 73 7.56 -6.95 1.39
N ASN A 74 7.17 -7.47 0.22
CA ASN A 74 7.34 -8.88 -0.12
C ASN A 74 7.86 -9.06 -1.55
N THR A 75 8.14 -10.31 -1.93
CA THR A 75 8.59 -10.67 -3.30
C THR A 75 7.80 -11.85 -3.87
N VAL A 76 6.63 -12.13 -3.28
CA VAL A 76 5.82 -13.30 -3.62
C VAL A 76 4.94 -13.02 -4.84
N SER A 77 4.61 -14.08 -5.60
CA SER A 77 3.79 -14.01 -6.82
C SER A 77 2.28 -14.18 -6.57
N GLY A 78 1.91 -14.52 -5.35
CA GLY A 78 0.53 -14.74 -4.92
C GLY A 78 0.00 -13.58 -4.09
N GLU A 79 -1.24 -13.73 -3.66
CA GLU A 79 -1.81 -12.89 -2.61
C GLU A 79 -1.01 -13.04 -1.31
N ASP A 80 -0.84 -11.92 -0.61
CA ASP A 80 -0.15 -11.86 0.67
C ASP A 80 -0.64 -10.62 1.44
N THR A 81 -0.38 -10.62 2.74
CA THR A 81 -0.70 -9.48 3.62
C THR A 81 0.58 -8.79 4.03
N LEU A 82 0.68 -7.50 3.70
CA LEU A 82 1.70 -6.60 4.22
C LEU A 82 1.16 -5.91 5.48
N GLU A 83 1.97 -5.87 6.54
CA GLU A 83 1.55 -5.48 7.89
C GLU A 83 2.60 -4.60 8.57
N ALA A 84 2.17 -3.51 9.21
CA ALA A 84 3.06 -2.63 9.96
C ALA A 84 2.41 -2.11 11.25
N PHE A 85 3.24 -1.98 12.30
CA PHE A 85 2.87 -1.39 13.59
C PHE A 85 3.70 -0.13 13.82
N LEU A 86 3.05 1.03 13.78
CA LEU A 86 3.71 2.34 13.83
C LEU A 86 3.34 3.09 15.11
N GLN A 87 4.36 3.48 15.86
CA GLN A 87 4.22 4.42 16.97
C GLN A 87 4.38 5.86 16.48
N ASN A 88 4.12 6.83 17.36
CA ASN A 88 4.27 8.27 17.08
C ASN A 88 3.43 8.71 15.86
N ALA A 89 2.11 8.50 15.95
CA ALA A 89 1.16 8.82 14.88
C ALA A 89 1.26 10.26 14.36
N SER A 90 1.76 11.21 15.15
CA SER A 90 1.99 12.60 14.73
C SER A 90 2.97 12.77 13.56
N HIS A 91 3.80 11.77 13.27
CA HIS A 91 4.65 11.77 12.07
C HIS A 91 3.88 11.44 10.79
N PHE A 92 2.77 10.71 10.91
CA PHE A 92 2.09 10.08 9.78
C PHE A 92 0.65 10.56 9.58
N VAL A 93 0.07 11.18 10.60
CA VAL A 93 -1.27 11.77 10.57
C VAL A 93 -1.13 13.28 10.71
N HIS A 94 -1.64 14.03 9.75
CA HIS A 94 -1.67 15.48 9.78
C HIS A 94 -3.07 15.99 9.41
N ASP A 95 -3.65 16.84 10.25
CA ASP A 95 -5.04 17.30 10.11
C ASP A 95 -6.05 16.15 9.94
N GLY A 96 -5.81 15.04 10.64
CA GLY A 96 -6.62 13.82 10.55
C GLY A 96 -6.39 13.01 9.28
N GLU A 97 -5.47 13.39 8.40
CA GLU A 97 -5.17 12.67 7.16
C GLU A 97 -4.00 11.71 7.32
N LEU A 98 -4.25 10.42 7.04
CA LEU A 98 -3.24 9.37 6.89
C LEU A 98 -3.17 8.94 5.42
N ILE A 99 -1.99 8.98 4.82
CA ILE A 99 -1.79 8.55 3.42
C ILE A 99 -0.93 7.30 3.40
N ILE A 100 -1.41 6.27 2.70
CA ILE A 100 -0.62 5.11 2.35
C ILE A 100 -0.55 4.93 0.84
N LEU A 101 0.49 4.25 0.38
CA LEU A 101 0.71 3.90 -1.02
C LEU A 101 1.20 2.46 -1.05
N VAL A 102 0.60 1.64 -1.89
CA VAL A 102 1.17 0.34 -2.26
C VAL A 102 1.62 0.41 -3.70
N GLU A 103 2.81 -0.12 -3.99
CA GLU A 103 3.40 -0.13 -5.33
C GLU A 103 3.90 -1.53 -5.65
N GLN A 104 3.70 -1.99 -6.89
CA GLN A 104 4.32 -3.22 -7.37
C GLN A 104 5.84 -3.02 -7.49
N ASN A 105 6.66 -3.99 -7.11
CA ASN A 105 8.13 -3.84 -7.03
C ASN A 105 8.86 -3.65 -8.36
N SER A 106 8.17 -3.71 -9.50
CA SER A 106 8.75 -3.59 -10.83
C SER A 106 7.88 -2.74 -11.74
N TYR A 107 8.51 -2.05 -12.69
CA TYR A 107 7.77 -1.25 -13.66
C TYR A 107 7.38 -2.11 -14.87
N THR A 108 6.31 -1.70 -15.55
CA THR A 108 5.93 -2.31 -16.82
C THR A 108 7.06 -2.10 -17.82
N ARG A 109 7.63 -3.18 -18.36
CA ARG A 109 8.79 -3.11 -19.27
C ARG A 109 8.69 -4.03 -20.46
N ARG A 110 9.21 -3.56 -21.59
CA ARG A 110 9.28 -4.35 -22.81
C ARG A 110 10.52 -5.24 -22.79
N ILE A 111 10.32 -6.53 -23.05
CA ILE A 111 11.37 -7.53 -23.13
C ILE A 111 11.25 -8.19 -24.50
N TRP A 112 12.08 -7.71 -25.42
CA TRP A 112 12.08 -8.13 -26.81
C TRP A 112 10.69 -7.89 -27.46
N ILE A 113 9.94 -8.96 -27.75
CA ILE A 113 8.58 -8.88 -28.31
C ILE A 113 7.48 -8.87 -27.24
N TRP A 114 7.80 -9.20 -25.99
CA TRP A 114 6.84 -9.32 -24.88
C TRP A 114 6.83 -8.08 -23.99
N THR A 115 5.73 -7.88 -23.27
CA THR A 115 5.61 -6.85 -22.24
C THR A 115 5.41 -7.51 -20.89
N ALA A 116 6.33 -7.21 -19.98
CA ALA A 116 6.23 -7.50 -18.57
C ALA A 116 5.34 -6.42 -17.95
N TYR A 117 4.12 -6.76 -17.55
CA TYR A 117 3.22 -5.78 -16.93
C TYR A 117 3.47 -5.70 -15.43
N SER A 118 3.58 -4.47 -14.93
CA SER A 118 3.41 -4.13 -13.52
C SER A 118 1.92 -4.02 -13.26
N ILE A 119 1.40 -4.85 -12.38
CA ILE A 119 -0.01 -4.91 -12.02
C ILE A 119 -0.11 -4.99 -10.50
N ILE A 120 -0.98 -4.16 -9.93
CA ILE A 120 -1.31 -4.22 -8.51
C ILE A 120 -2.75 -4.66 -8.36
N ASP A 121 -2.96 -5.68 -7.53
CA ASP A 121 -4.28 -6.13 -7.11
C ASP A 121 -4.42 -5.82 -5.62
N THR A 122 -5.54 -5.25 -5.21
CA THR A 122 -5.83 -5.00 -3.80
C THR A 122 -7.21 -5.52 -3.48
N ASP A 123 -7.29 -6.32 -2.42
CA ASP A 123 -8.54 -6.85 -1.87
C ASP A 123 -9.09 -5.88 -0.82
N TYR A 124 -8.31 -5.61 0.22
CA TYR A 124 -8.67 -4.62 1.22
C TYR A 124 -7.46 -3.92 1.83
N VAL A 125 -7.76 -2.81 2.51
CA VAL A 125 -6.84 -2.08 3.36
C VAL A 125 -7.53 -1.80 4.68
N CYS A 126 -6.84 -2.09 5.78
CA CYS A 126 -7.34 -1.83 7.12
C CYS A 126 -6.37 -0.93 7.88
N ILE A 127 -6.92 0.06 8.57
CA ILE A 127 -6.19 0.89 9.53
C ILE A 127 -6.88 0.72 10.88
N GLU A 128 -6.18 0.10 11.82
CA GLU A 128 -6.61 -0.01 13.20
C GLU A 128 -5.88 1.04 14.04
N VAL A 129 -6.66 1.88 14.71
CA VAL A 129 -6.17 2.93 15.61
C VAL A 129 -6.29 2.44 17.03
N ILE A 130 -5.16 2.21 17.70
CA ILE A 130 -5.11 1.78 19.09
C ILE A 130 -4.81 3.01 19.94
N THR A 131 -5.73 3.34 20.84
CA THR A 131 -5.61 4.49 21.74
C THR A 131 -4.94 4.12 23.06
N LYS A 132 -4.46 5.14 23.78
CA LYS A 132 -3.88 5.02 25.13
C LYS A 132 -4.92 4.71 26.21
#